data_AF-A0A938DRS9-F1
#
_entry.id   AF-A0A938DRS9-F1
#
_cell.length_a   1.000
_cell.length_b   1.000
_cell.length_c   1.000
_cell.angle_alpha   90.00
_cell.angle_beta   90.00
_cell.angle_gamma   90.00
#
_symmetry.space_group_name_H-M   'P 1'
#
loop_
_entity.id
_entity.type
_entity.pdbx_description
1 polymer ?
#
loop_
_entity_poly.entity_id
_entity_poly.type
_entity_poly.pdbx_seq_one_letter_code
_entity_poly.pdbx_strand_id
1 'polypeptide(L)'
;MLGVADADVLLRELSDAARSIGWISREVWSRLESGRKGPSGRTAHRDQPVAQGVVLRDGRVTLLADEPVTLTSTLRVAAAAAERDAAIDRTTLARLGAVDGDVAWGPDDRDAFFRLLRAGRPLVAVFEALDHVGALVRLLPEWAHVRARPQRNAYHRYTVDRHLLEAVVDCDALLDGEGVESDAARRCRPELLLFGVLTHDIAKGAPGDHSEVGADWAAAFARRIGLEDHATDVIAWLVRHHLLMADTATRRDLADPDTITRFGRAVRDTERLDLIYALTVADSRATGPAAWSSTKAALCRVLFAETDALFSDGVAGPSAAAERQQVLNRHRPMLERRELAVEWTEWEPGLVECTVAARDRRGLLATVSGVLTLIGFDIQSASGFGDDETGMALEIYRGYDRFGRLDEAGRRDFVTMLRSALDGALPLRTRLSERIDRYRGAGAAHDRNVDVRVDVDASTSATVIEVHAPDDVGLLASVAAVFADLGVDVSVALVSTTGERA
;
A
#
# COMPACT_ATOMS: atom_id res chain seq x y z
N MET A 1 34.13 -18.07 -4.21
CA MET A 1 34.56 -17.63 -5.56
C MET A 1 34.84 -16.12 -5.66
N LEU A 2 34.69 -15.29 -4.63
CA LEU A 2 35.16 -13.89 -4.65
C LEU A 2 35.73 -13.41 -3.29
N GLY A 3 35.91 -14.30 -2.30
CA GLY A 3 36.36 -13.92 -0.94
C GLY A 3 35.30 -13.22 -0.08
N VAL A 4 34.08 -13.03 -0.60
CA VAL A 4 32.96 -12.36 0.08
C VAL A 4 32.01 -13.38 0.73
N ALA A 5 31.42 -13.01 1.88
CA ALA A 5 30.61 -13.92 2.70
C ALA A 5 29.32 -14.39 2.00
N ASP A 6 28.61 -13.47 1.34
CA ASP A 6 27.40 -13.76 0.56
C ASP A 6 27.15 -12.71 -0.53
N ALA A 7 26.05 -12.89 -1.28
CA ALA A 7 25.66 -12.00 -2.38
C ALA A 7 25.24 -10.60 -1.92
N ASP A 8 24.67 -10.45 -0.72
CA ASP A 8 24.24 -9.13 -0.22
C ASP A 8 25.46 -8.30 0.17
N VAL A 9 26.49 -8.92 0.78
CA VAL A 9 27.75 -8.24 1.09
C VAL A 9 28.43 -7.76 -0.20
N LEU A 10 28.49 -8.61 -1.24
CA LEU A 10 29.07 -8.22 -2.53
C LEU A 10 28.29 -7.07 -3.18
N LEU A 11 26.95 -7.12 -3.18
CA LEU A 11 26.13 -6.05 -3.76
C LEU A 11 26.27 -4.74 -2.98
N ARG A 12 26.42 -4.81 -1.65
CA ARG A 12 26.66 -3.66 -0.79
C ARG A 12 28.01 -3.00 -1.12
N GLU A 13 29.09 -3.78 -1.16
CA GLU A 13 30.42 -3.28 -1.53
C GLU A 13 30.44 -2.65 -2.94
N LEU A 14 29.76 -3.29 -3.90
CA LEU A 14 29.64 -2.76 -5.26
C LEU A 14 28.86 -1.43 -5.29
N SER A 15 27.76 -1.34 -4.55
CA SER A 15 26.94 -0.13 -4.46
C SER A 15 27.72 1.01 -3.79
N ASP A 16 28.45 0.74 -2.70
CA ASP A 16 29.30 1.72 -2.01
C ASP A 16 30.42 2.24 -2.93
N ALA A 17 31.08 1.34 -3.68
CA ALA A 17 32.10 1.73 -4.65
C ALA A 17 31.50 2.60 -5.78
N ALA A 18 30.36 2.19 -6.35
CA ALA A 18 29.69 2.93 -7.42
C ALA A 18 29.23 4.32 -6.95
N ARG A 19 28.68 4.42 -5.72
CA ARG A 19 28.28 5.70 -5.11
C ARG A 19 29.48 6.60 -4.89
N SER A 20 30.60 6.06 -4.41
CA SER A 20 31.84 6.82 -4.22
C SER A 20 32.37 7.38 -5.54
N ILE A 21 32.40 6.56 -6.59
CA ILE A 21 32.79 7.01 -7.95
C ILE A 21 31.82 8.09 -8.46
N GLY A 22 30.51 7.87 -8.31
CA GLY A 22 29.48 8.83 -8.73
C GLY A 22 29.60 10.17 -8.00
N TRP A 23 29.85 10.16 -6.69
CA TRP A 23 30.05 11.36 -5.89
C TRP A 23 31.32 12.12 -6.32
N ILE A 24 32.46 11.43 -6.43
CA ILE A 24 33.73 12.04 -6.86
C ILE A 24 33.58 12.65 -8.26
N SER A 25 32.92 11.92 -9.18
CA SER A 25 32.68 12.40 -10.55
C SER A 25 31.85 13.68 -10.55
N ARG A 26 30.71 13.71 -9.84
CA ARG A 26 29.84 14.91 -9.73
C ARG A 26 30.59 16.09 -9.12
N GLU A 27 31.38 15.85 -8.09
CA GLU A 27 32.19 16.90 -7.44
C GLU A 27 33.25 17.47 -8.39
N VAL A 28 33.94 16.61 -9.15
CA VAL A 28 34.92 17.06 -10.17
C VAL A 28 34.24 17.86 -11.27
N TRP A 29 33.12 17.38 -11.82
CA TRP A 29 32.38 18.09 -12.87
C TRP A 29 31.85 19.44 -12.39
N SER A 30 31.27 19.50 -11.19
CA SER A 30 30.80 20.74 -10.57
C SER A 30 31.91 21.79 -10.49
N ARG A 31 33.14 21.39 -10.12
CA ARG A 31 34.31 22.28 -10.08
C ARG A 31 34.77 22.76 -11.45
N LEU A 32 34.76 21.87 -12.43
CA LEU A 32 35.13 22.24 -13.80
C LEU A 32 34.12 23.23 -14.39
N GLU A 33 32.84 23.05 -14.11
CA GLU A 33 31.78 23.99 -14.51
C GLU A 33 31.88 25.33 -13.78
N SER A 34 32.13 25.32 -12.46
CA SER A 34 32.34 26.56 -11.70
C SER A 34 33.59 27.31 -12.17
N GLY A 35 34.69 26.60 -12.45
CA GLY A 35 35.90 27.17 -13.01
C GLY A 35 35.74 27.70 -14.45
N ARG A 36 34.90 27.04 -15.27
CA ARG A 36 34.59 27.46 -16.66
C ARG A 36 33.73 28.71 -16.74
N LYS A 37 32.87 28.96 -15.76
CA LYS A 37 32.13 30.23 -15.65
C LYS A 37 33.06 31.44 -15.48
N GLY A 38 34.36 31.21 -15.24
CA GLY A 38 35.38 32.23 -15.07
C GLY A 38 35.17 33.04 -13.79
N PRO A 39 36.10 33.93 -13.41
CA PRO A 39 35.82 34.91 -12.38
C PRO A 39 34.78 35.87 -12.99
N SER A 40 33.50 35.63 -12.70
CA SER A 40 32.41 36.49 -13.11
C SER A 40 32.59 37.86 -12.45
N GLY A 41 33.37 38.74 -13.09
CA GLY A 41 33.55 40.14 -12.72
C GLY A 41 34.35 40.36 -11.43
N ARG A 42 35.04 41.49 -11.35
CA ARG A 42 35.83 41.97 -10.20
C ARG A 42 34.96 42.36 -8.99
N THR A 43 33.76 41.83 -8.89
CA THR A 43 32.92 41.77 -7.70
C THR A 43 33.02 40.36 -7.16
N ALA A 44 34.05 40.10 -6.36
CA ALA A 44 34.12 38.87 -5.59
C ALA A 44 32.78 38.67 -4.87
N HIS A 45 32.16 37.52 -5.13
CA HIS A 45 30.91 37.05 -4.53
C HIS A 45 30.98 37.28 -3.03
N ARG A 46 30.30 38.32 -2.55
CA ARG A 46 30.18 38.58 -1.12
C ARG A 46 29.48 37.37 -0.52
N ASP A 47 30.09 36.78 0.50
CA ASP A 47 29.45 35.72 1.29
C ASP A 47 28.00 36.11 1.57
N GLN A 48 27.06 35.31 1.08
CA GLN A 48 25.65 35.51 1.36
C GLN A 48 25.31 34.69 2.60
N PRO A 49 24.96 35.32 3.74
CA PRO A 49 24.50 34.58 4.90
C PRO A 49 23.23 33.80 4.55
N VAL A 50 23.22 32.49 4.82
CA VAL A 50 22.06 31.62 4.60
C VAL A 50 21.51 31.02 5.88
N ALA A 51 22.33 30.93 6.93
CA ALA A 51 21.94 30.63 8.30
C ALA A 51 23.02 31.15 9.28
N GLN A 52 22.77 31.05 10.58
CA GLN A 52 23.78 31.40 11.59
C GLN A 52 25.05 30.56 11.38
N GLY A 53 26.17 31.23 11.13
CA GLY A 53 27.46 30.59 10.90
C GLY A 53 27.65 29.96 9.51
N VAL A 54 26.66 30.07 8.62
CA VAL A 54 26.64 29.40 7.31
C VAL A 54 26.44 30.41 6.19
N VAL A 55 27.30 30.34 5.18
CA VAL A 55 27.29 31.25 4.03
C VAL A 55 27.23 30.48 2.72
N LEU A 56 26.59 31.06 1.71
CA LEU A 56 26.72 30.63 0.32
C LEU A 56 27.90 31.38 -0.29
N ARG A 57 28.96 30.66 -0.62
CA ARG A 57 30.20 31.17 -1.22
C ARG A 57 30.46 30.41 -2.51
N ASP A 58 30.54 31.14 -3.63
CA ASP A 58 30.77 30.56 -4.96
C ASP A 58 29.79 29.42 -5.32
N GLY A 59 28.53 29.57 -4.94
CA GLY A 59 27.48 28.57 -5.17
C GLY A 59 27.55 27.34 -4.27
N ARG A 60 28.38 27.37 -3.20
CA ARG A 60 28.52 26.28 -2.23
C ARG A 60 28.21 26.73 -0.82
N VAL A 61 27.52 25.87 -0.08
CA VAL A 61 27.21 26.12 1.33
C VAL A 61 28.44 25.82 2.18
N THR A 62 28.90 26.81 2.91
CA THR A 62 30.14 26.79 3.68
C THR A 62 29.86 27.14 5.14
N LEU A 63 30.32 26.32 6.07
CA LEU A 63 30.38 26.66 7.49
C LEU A 63 31.59 27.56 7.72
N LEU A 64 31.40 28.70 8.37
CA LEU A 64 32.49 29.63 8.67
C LEU A 64 33.59 28.92 9.50
N ALA A 65 34.84 29.37 9.34
CA ALA A 65 36.00 28.66 9.90
C ALA A 65 36.04 28.69 11.44
N ASP A 66 35.53 29.77 12.02
CA ASP A 66 35.41 30.03 13.45
C ASP A 66 34.18 29.37 14.10
N GLU A 67 33.21 28.92 13.29
CA GLU A 67 32.02 28.24 13.79
C GLU A 67 32.32 26.79 14.18
N PRO A 68 31.95 26.35 15.41
CA PRO A 68 32.16 24.98 15.84
C PRO A 68 31.27 24.01 15.07
N VAL A 69 31.78 22.81 14.84
CA VAL A 69 31.00 21.70 14.28
C VAL A 69 30.24 21.01 15.41
N THR A 70 28.92 21.12 15.41
CA THR A 70 27.99 20.53 16.37
C THR A 70 26.86 19.82 15.59
N LEU A 71 25.96 19.13 16.30
CA LEU A 71 24.71 18.64 15.69
C LEU A 71 23.99 19.78 14.95
N THR A 72 23.83 20.91 15.64
CA THR A 72 23.10 22.08 15.15
C THR A 72 23.74 22.70 13.93
N SER A 73 25.06 22.95 13.92
CA SER A 73 25.70 23.50 12.73
C SER A 73 25.70 22.51 11.56
N THR A 74 25.77 21.19 11.83
CA THR A 74 25.65 20.15 10.79
C THR A 74 24.26 20.17 10.14
N LEU A 75 23.19 20.17 10.93
CA LEU A 75 21.82 20.21 10.42
C LEU A 75 21.48 21.55 9.75
N ARG A 76 22.00 22.68 10.27
CA ARG A 76 21.86 23.99 9.60
C ARG A 76 22.53 24.01 8.23
N VAL A 77 23.75 23.48 8.12
CA VAL A 77 24.45 23.37 6.83
C VAL A 77 23.66 22.49 5.87
N ALA A 78 23.18 21.35 6.34
CA ALA A 78 22.41 20.41 5.53
C ALA A 78 21.10 21.04 5.02
N ALA A 79 20.30 21.63 5.92
CA ALA A 79 19.06 22.32 5.56
C ALA A 79 19.33 23.47 4.58
N ALA A 80 20.31 24.33 4.86
CA ALA A 80 20.65 25.44 3.98
C ALA A 80 21.15 24.98 2.60
N ALA A 81 21.88 23.87 2.53
CA ALA A 81 22.31 23.27 1.27
C ALA A 81 21.13 22.76 0.45
N ALA A 82 20.18 22.06 1.08
CA ALA A 82 19.02 21.52 0.39
C ALA A 82 18.05 22.62 -0.05
N GLU A 83 17.73 23.59 0.82
CA GLU A 83 16.85 24.74 0.52
C GLU A 83 17.37 25.63 -0.63
N ARG A 84 18.70 25.65 -0.84
CA ARG A 84 19.34 26.45 -1.91
C ARG A 84 19.72 25.63 -3.13
N ASP A 85 19.41 24.33 -3.15
CA ASP A 85 19.88 23.37 -4.17
C ASP A 85 21.38 23.55 -4.46
N ALA A 86 22.17 23.64 -3.38
CA ALA A 86 23.58 23.97 -3.43
C ALA A 86 24.42 22.88 -2.79
N ALA A 87 25.56 22.54 -3.41
CA ALA A 87 26.49 21.58 -2.84
C ALA A 87 27.14 22.13 -1.56
N ILE A 88 27.39 21.27 -0.58
CA ILE A 88 28.19 21.62 0.59
C ILE A 88 29.67 21.73 0.16
N ASP A 89 30.37 22.75 0.65
CA ASP A 89 31.80 22.91 0.43
C ASP A 89 32.60 21.71 0.97
N ARG A 90 33.66 21.32 0.28
CA ARG A 90 34.48 20.14 0.63
C ARG A 90 35.15 20.28 2.00
N THR A 91 35.65 21.47 2.33
CA THR A 91 36.29 21.71 3.62
C THR A 91 35.25 21.62 4.73
N THR A 92 34.06 22.18 4.48
CA THR A 92 32.91 22.03 5.39
C THR A 92 32.55 20.56 5.57
N LEU A 93 32.32 19.79 4.50
CA LEU A 93 32.00 18.35 4.57
C LEU A 93 33.06 17.55 5.36
N ALA A 94 34.34 17.78 5.11
CA ALA A 94 35.42 17.11 5.84
C ALA A 94 35.38 17.43 7.34
N ARG A 95 35.11 18.69 7.70
CA ARG A 95 34.93 19.11 9.10
C ARG A 95 33.71 18.44 9.75
N LEU A 96 32.59 18.32 9.02
CA LEU A 96 31.37 17.66 9.51
C LEU A 96 31.56 16.16 9.81
N GLY A 97 32.39 15.48 9.02
CA GLY A 97 32.71 14.05 9.21
C GLY A 97 33.76 13.76 10.28
N ALA A 98 34.55 14.75 10.68
CA ALA A 98 35.65 14.56 11.64
C ALA A 98 35.23 14.71 13.13
N VAL A 99 33.95 14.93 13.41
CA VAL A 99 33.46 15.09 14.79
C VAL A 99 32.92 13.78 15.33
N ASP A 100 33.50 13.35 16.44
CA ASP A 100 33.08 12.19 17.22
C ASP A 100 32.21 12.60 18.43
N GLY A 101 31.40 11.66 18.91
CA GLY A 101 30.65 11.78 20.17
C GLY A 101 29.13 11.73 20.02
N ASP A 102 28.45 11.46 21.14
CA ASP A 102 27.00 11.45 21.23
C ASP A 102 26.43 12.85 20.96
N VAL A 103 25.38 12.89 20.13
CA VAL A 103 24.69 14.12 19.76
C VAL A 103 23.36 14.22 20.48
N ALA A 104 23.23 15.24 21.33
CA ALA A 104 21.98 15.59 22.00
C ALA A 104 21.17 16.55 21.13
N TRP A 105 19.92 16.18 20.85
CA TRP A 105 19.02 16.98 20.01
C TRP A 105 18.31 18.07 20.80
N GLY A 106 18.36 19.29 20.30
CA GLY A 106 17.54 20.41 20.73
C GLY A 106 16.40 20.75 19.75
N PRO A 107 15.52 21.70 20.11
CA PRO A 107 14.44 22.15 19.23
C PRO A 107 14.93 22.66 17.87
N ASP A 108 15.97 23.51 17.86
CA ASP A 108 16.57 24.04 16.61
C ASP A 108 17.11 22.94 15.68
N ASP A 109 17.58 21.83 16.26
CA ASP A 109 18.08 20.68 15.52
C ASP A 109 16.94 19.96 14.81
N ARG A 110 15.85 19.68 15.54
CA ARG A 110 14.64 19.09 14.95
C ARG A 110 14.08 19.97 13.83
N ASP A 111 13.98 21.28 14.06
CA ASP A 111 13.45 22.21 13.08
C ASP A 111 14.31 22.21 11.81
N ALA A 112 15.63 22.22 11.95
CA ALA A 112 16.55 22.11 10.81
C ALA A 112 16.44 20.75 10.10
N PHE A 113 16.24 19.65 10.85
CA PHE A 113 16.06 18.33 10.28
C PHE A 113 14.76 18.22 9.47
N PHE A 114 13.63 18.71 9.98
CA PHE A 114 12.38 18.69 9.23
C PHE A 114 12.39 19.65 8.04
N ARG A 115 13.07 20.80 8.13
CA ARG A 115 13.33 21.66 6.95
C ARG A 115 14.16 20.94 5.88
N LEU A 116 15.16 20.16 6.29
CA LEU A 116 15.93 19.34 5.37
C LEU A 116 15.04 18.29 4.69
N LEU A 117 14.18 17.58 5.43
CA LEU A 117 13.22 16.62 4.84
C LEU A 117 12.19 17.30 3.93
N ARG A 118 11.86 18.57 4.19
CA ARG A 118 10.96 19.40 3.37
C ARG A 118 11.61 20.05 2.14
N ALA A 119 12.86 19.71 1.83
CA ALA A 119 13.60 20.35 0.76
C ALA A 119 13.40 19.70 -0.63
N GLY A 120 12.51 18.72 -0.76
CA GLY A 120 12.26 18.00 -2.01
C GLY A 120 13.50 17.31 -2.58
N ARG A 121 13.63 17.28 -3.91
CA ARG A 121 14.70 16.55 -4.61
C ARG A 121 16.15 16.86 -4.12
N PRO A 122 16.52 18.12 -3.81
CA PRO A 122 17.83 18.45 -3.20
C PRO A 122 18.21 17.65 -1.95
N LEU A 123 17.23 17.20 -1.13
CA LEU A 123 17.43 16.35 0.06
C LEU A 123 18.41 15.22 -0.20
N VAL A 124 18.21 14.53 -1.33
CA VAL A 124 18.92 13.33 -1.72
C VAL A 124 20.42 13.58 -1.84
N ALA A 125 20.82 14.67 -2.51
CA ALA A 125 22.22 14.99 -2.72
C ALA A 125 22.92 15.36 -1.41
N VAL A 126 22.20 16.04 -0.51
CA VAL A 126 22.70 16.43 0.81
C VAL A 126 22.87 15.20 1.71
N PHE A 127 21.88 14.31 1.77
CA PHE A 127 21.99 13.06 2.52
C PHE A 127 23.14 12.20 2.01
N GLU A 128 23.29 12.03 0.69
CA GLU A 128 24.42 11.30 0.10
C GLU A 128 25.78 11.92 0.47
N ALA A 129 25.89 13.25 0.50
CA ALA A 129 27.12 13.93 0.87
C ALA A 129 27.48 13.73 2.35
N LEU A 130 26.50 13.81 3.25
CA LEU A 130 26.70 13.55 4.69
C LEU A 130 27.00 12.07 4.96
N ASP A 131 26.35 11.16 4.23
CA ASP A 131 26.57 9.72 4.34
C ASP A 131 28.00 9.34 3.93
N HIS A 132 28.50 9.93 2.84
CA HIS A 132 29.85 9.69 2.32
C HIS A 132 30.96 10.03 3.33
N VAL A 133 30.77 11.08 4.13
CA VAL A 133 31.73 11.48 5.18
C VAL A 133 31.41 10.88 6.55
N GLY A 134 30.42 9.98 6.65
CA GLY A 134 30.01 9.33 7.89
C GLY A 134 29.17 10.20 8.83
N ALA A 135 28.98 11.49 8.51
CA ALA A 135 28.20 12.41 9.34
C ALA A 135 26.74 11.97 9.50
N LEU A 136 26.14 11.36 8.47
CA LEU A 136 24.74 10.92 8.53
C LEU A 136 24.49 9.82 9.58
N VAL A 137 25.38 8.83 9.67
CA VAL A 137 25.25 7.73 10.66
C VAL A 137 25.40 8.25 12.09
N ARG A 138 26.14 9.34 12.30
CA ARG A 138 26.19 10.01 13.61
C ARG A 138 24.86 10.67 13.96
N LEU A 139 24.17 11.27 12.99
CA LEU A 139 22.85 11.88 13.19
C LEU A 139 21.76 10.82 13.37
N LEU A 140 21.84 9.75 12.58
CA LEU A 140 20.88 8.67 12.45
C LEU A 140 21.63 7.32 12.46
N PRO A 141 21.96 6.76 13.65
CA PRO A 141 22.68 5.49 13.76
C PRO A 141 21.99 4.34 13.05
N GLU A 142 20.66 4.32 13.08
CA GLU A 142 19.82 3.32 12.40
C GLU A 142 20.08 3.28 10.87
N TRP A 143 20.56 4.38 10.28
CA TRP A 143 20.91 4.45 8.86
C TRP A 143 22.00 3.45 8.44
N ALA A 144 22.91 3.13 9.37
CA ALA A 144 24.00 2.18 9.11
C ALA A 144 23.48 0.79 8.69
N HIS A 145 22.27 0.43 9.12
CA HIS A 145 21.63 -0.85 8.80
C HIS A 145 21.12 -0.93 7.36
N VAL A 146 20.64 0.19 6.81
CA VAL A 146 20.02 0.26 5.48
C VAL A 146 20.95 0.81 4.39
N ARG A 147 22.07 1.45 4.79
CA ARG A 147 23.08 2.01 3.87
C ARG A 147 23.51 0.98 2.82
N ALA A 148 23.29 1.32 1.54
CA ALA A 148 23.61 0.51 0.38
C ALA A 148 23.04 -0.92 0.40
N ARG A 149 21.96 -1.15 1.17
CA ARG A 149 21.36 -2.47 1.30
C ARG A 149 20.51 -2.82 0.07
N PRO A 150 20.72 -3.98 -0.59
CA PRO A 150 19.89 -4.42 -1.71
C PRO A 150 18.45 -4.72 -1.27
N GLN A 151 17.50 -4.44 -2.17
CA GLN A 151 16.10 -4.86 -2.03
C GLN A 151 15.85 -6.12 -2.85
N ARG A 152 15.34 -7.19 -2.24
CA ARG A 152 15.20 -8.51 -2.89
C ARG A 152 13.89 -8.71 -3.67
N ASN A 153 13.17 -7.65 -4.01
CA ASN A 153 11.95 -7.73 -4.83
C ASN A 153 12.17 -7.06 -6.19
N ALA A 154 11.62 -7.65 -7.26
CA ALA A 154 11.81 -7.24 -8.65
C ALA A 154 11.35 -5.79 -8.96
N TYR A 155 10.56 -5.19 -8.08
CA TYR A 155 9.99 -3.86 -8.27
C TYR A 155 10.89 -2.73 -7.74
N HIS A 156 11.82 -2.99 -6.81
CA HIS A 156 12.64 -1.93 -6.25
C HIS A 156 13.82 -1.60 -7.16
N ARG A 157 13.80 -0.38 -7.69
CA ARG A 157 14.89 0.19 -8.48
C ARG A 157 16.12 0.56 -7.64
N TYR A 158 15.90 0.84 -6.35
CA TYR A 158 16.89 1.45 -5.47
C TYR A 158 17.26 0.53 -4.31
N THR A 159 18.46 0.72 -3.76
CA THR A 159 18.81 0.20 -2.42
C THR A 159 17.87 0.78 -1.36
N VAL A 160 17.73 0.12 -0.20
CA VAL A 160 16.77 0.51 0.85
C VAL A 160 16.96 1.97 1.24
N ASP A 161 18.18 2.38 1.57
CA ASP A 161 18.53 3.77 1.90
C ASP A 161 18.08 4.79 0.84
N ARG A 162 18.37 4.53 -0.44
CA ARG A 162 18.00 5.43 -1.53
C ARG A 162 16.48 5.46 -1.72
N HIS A 163 15.81 4.32 -1.58
CA HIS A 163 14.35 4.24 -1.64
C HIS A 163 13.68 5.08 -0.55
N LEU A 164 14.17 5.02 0.70
CA LEU A 164 13.65 5.85 1.79
C LEU A 164 13.72 7.35 1.45
N LEU A 165 14.82 7.80 0.82
CA LEU A 165 14.94 9.20 0.40
C LEU A 165 14.01 9.55 -0.75
N GLU A 166 13.83 8.68 -1.74
CA GLU A 166 12.88 8.91 -2.84
C GLU A 166 11.43 8.95 -2.31
N ALA A 167 11.09 8.09 -1.34
CA ALA A 167 9.79 8.12 -0.68
C ALA A 167 9.56 9.44 0.08
N VAL A 168 10.58 9.96 0.76
CA VAL A 168 10.49 11.29 1.39
C VAL A 168 10.30 12.40 0.34
N VAL A 169 10.99 12.34 -0.79
CA VAL A 169 10.81 13.31 -1.89
C VAL A 169 9.39 13.25 -2.47
N ASP A 170 8.86 12.05 -2.70
CA ASP A 170 7.47 11.89 -3.19
C ASP A 170 6.45 12.36 -2.14
N CYS A 171 6.72 12.11 -0.85
CA CYS A 171 5.91 12.60 0.26
C CYS A 171 5.92 14.13 0.36
N ASP A 172 7.09 14.74 0.19
CA ASP A 172 7.28 16.20 0.18
C ASP A 172 6.43 16.84 -0.92
N ALA A 173 6.42 16.25 -2.12
CA ALA A 173 5.58 16.69 -3.23
C ALA A 173 4.07 16.52 -2.96
N LEU A 174 3.66 15.53 -2.17
CA LEU A 174 2.26 15.36 -1.77
C LEU A 174 1.77 16.48 -0.84
N LEU A 175 2.63 16.94 0.08
CA LEU A 175 2.26 18.01 1.02
C LEU A 175 1.90 19.33 0.31
N ASP A 176 2.52 19.60 -0.84
CA ASP A 176 2.27 20.79 -1.67
C ASP A 176 1.43 20.52 -2.93
N GLY A 177 1.01 19.27 -3.15
CA GLY A 177 0.33 18.84 -4.37
C GLY A 177 -1.16 19.17 -4.42
N GLU A 178 -1.88 18.60 -5.38
CA GLU A 178 -3.35 18.70 -5.47
C GLU A 178 -3.97 17.30 -5.50
N GLY A 179 -5.29 17.21 -5.30
CA GLY A 179 -6.05 15.97 -5.31
C GLY A 179 -6.08 15.23 -3.96
N VAL A 180 -6.84 14.14 -3.93
CA VAL A 180 -7.21 13.40 -2.70
C VAL A 180 -5.98 12.91 -1.93
N GLU A 181 -4.95 12.43 -2.63
CA GLU A 181 -3.69 12.01 -2.01
C GLU A 181 -3.00 13.17 -1.27
N SER A 182 -3.00 14.35 -1.88
CA SER A 182 -2.39 15.56 -1.31
C SER A 182 -3.25 16.18 -0.21
N ASP A 183 -4.58 16.06 -0.31
CA ASP A 183 -5.52 16.50 0.72
C ASP A 183 -5.30 15.71 2.02
N ALA A 184 -5.17 14.38 1.93
CA ALA A 184 -4.85 13.54 3.09
C ALA A 184 -3.47 13.89 3.71
N ALA A 185 -2.45 14.07 2.87
CA ALA A 185 -1.12 14.47 3.34
C ALA A 185 -1.17 15.83 4.08
N ARG A 186 -1.96 16.80 3.61
CA ARG A 186 -2.12 18.11 4.27
C ARG A 186 -2.90 18.07 5.57
N ARG A 187 -3.76 17.07 5.78
CA ARG A 187 -4.42 16.84 7.09
C ARG A 187 -3.45 16.31 8.15
N CYS A 188 -2.36 15.67 7.73
CA CYS A 188 -1.33 15.18 8.63
C CYS A 188 -0.52 16.32 9.26
N ARG A 189 0.06 16.05 10.43
CA ARG A 189 1.24 16.80 10.90
C ARG A 189 2.44 16.46 10.01
N PRO A 190 3.03 17.42 9.26
CA PRO A 190 4.09 17.14 8.30
C PRO A 190 5.29 16.43 8.91
N GLU A 191 5.64 16.75 10.16
CA GLU A 191 6.74 16.13 10.87
C GLU A 191 6.52 14.63 11.07
N LEU A 192 5.30 14.22 11.44
CA LEU A 192 4.98 12.81 11.65
C LEU A 192 4.98 12.04 10.32
N LEU A 193 4.42 12.64 9.27
CA LEU A 193 4.35 12.00 7.96
C LEU A 193 5.75 11.79 7.37
N LEU A 194 6.57 12.85 7.31
CA LEU A 194 7.92 12.77 6.75
C LEU A 194 8.82 11.83 7.56
N PHE A 195 8.72 11.88 8.89
CA PHE A 195 9.48 10.99 9.76
C PHE A 195 9.06 9.52 9.60
N GLY A 196 7.75 9.26 9.54
CA GLY A 196 7.20 7.94 9.29
C GLY A 196 7.66 7.36 7.96
N VAL A 197 7.60 8.17 6.89
CA VAL A 197 8.07 7.78 5.55
C VAL A 197 9.57 7.47 5.55
N LEU A 198 10.40 8.31 6.17
CA LEU A 198 11.84 8.09 6.28
C LEU A 198 12.18 6.80 7.04
N THR A 199 11.32 6.37 7.97
CA THR A 199 11.63 5.27 8.90
C THR A 199 10.86 3.97 8.63
N HIS A 200 9.91 3.94 7.70
CA HIS A 200 9.00 2.80 7.49
C HIS A 200 9.72 1.46 7.26
N ASP A 201 10.84 1.50 6.53
CA ASP A 201 11.65 0.32 6.19
C ASP A 201 13.05 0.37 6.84
N ILE A 202 13.24 1.16 7.91
CA ILE A 202 14.57 1.39 8.52
C ILE A 202 15.21 0.12 9.11
N ALA A 203 14.39 -0.89 9.42
CA ALA A 203 14.86 -2.18 9.93
C ALA A 203 14.90 -3.29 8.86
N LYS A 204 14.79 -2.96 7.56
CA LYS A 204 14.77 -3.97 6.49
C LYS A 204 15.98 -4.91 6.58
N GLY A 205 15.70 -6.20 6.72
CA GLY A 205 16.72 -7.25 6.86
C GLY A 205 17.41 -7.30 8.23
N ALA A 206 16.79 -6.72 9.27
CA ALA A 206 17.03 -7.12 10.65
C ALA A 206 16.47 -8.53 10.89
N PRO A 207 16.93 -9.25 11.93
CA PRO A 207 16.34 -10.53 12.33
C PRO A 207 14.89 -10.34 12.80
N GLY A 208 13.95 -11.14 12.29
CA GLY A 208 12.52 -11.05 12.64
C GLY A 208 11.70 -10.28 11.61
N ASP A 209 10.49 -9.86 11.98
CA ASP A 209 9.69 -8.97 11.14
C ASP A 209 10.23 -7.55 11.21
N HIS A 210 10.69 -7.06 10.06
CA HIS A 210 11.20 -5.70 9.90
C HIS A 210 10.21 -4.61 10.32
N SER A 211 8.91 -4.82 10.19
CA SER A 211 7.90 -3.83 10.60
C SER A 211 7.86 -3.69 12.12
N GLU A 212 7.98 -4.81 12.85
CA GLU A 212 8.00 -4.81 14.32
C GLU A 212 9.30 -4.21 14.86
N VAL A 213 10.45 -4.68 14.34
CA VAL A 213 11.76 -4.15 14.74
C VAL A 213 11.88 -2.67 14.35
N GLY A 214 11.38 -2.32 13.17
CA GLY A 214 11.38 -0.95 12.65
C GLY A 214 10.57 -0.02 13.53
N ALA A 215 9.42 -0.47 14.04
CA ALA A 215 8.61 0.32 14.97
C ALA A 215 9.37 0.68 16.25
N ASP A 216 10.10 -0.27 16.83
CA ASP A 216 10.88 -0.04 18.04
C ASP A 216 12.05 0.93 17.78
N TRP A 217 12.73 0.79 16.63
CA TRP A 217 13.82 1.67 16.22
C TRP A 217 13.31 3.09 15.91
N ALA A 218 12.21 3.22 15.20
CA ALA A 218 11.59 4.50 14.89
C ALA A 218 11.10 5.21 16.16
N ALA A 219 10.54 4.47 17.14
CA ALA A 219 10.17 5.02 18.44
C ALA A 219 11.38 5.51 19.25
N ALA A 220 12.48 4.74 19.24
CA ALA A 220 13.72 5.15 19.88
C ALA A 220 14.30 6.42 19.23
N PHE A 221 14.27 6.50 17.90
CA PHE A 221 14.71 7.68 17.16
C PHE A 221 13.81 8.88 17.43
N ALA A 222 12.48 8.71 17.43
CA ALA A 222 11.51 9.76 17.75
C ALA A 222 11.78 10.38 19.13
N ARG A 223 11.96 9.54 20.16
CA ARG A 223 12.32 10.01 21.52
C ARG A 223 13.67 10.70 21.55
N ARG A 224 14.67 10.17 20.83
CA ARG A 224 16.03 10.73 20.78
C ARG A 224 16.06 12.13 20.17
N ILE A 225 15.25 12.40 19.15
CA ILE A 225 15.14 13.76 18.60
C ILE A 225 14.25 14.66 19.45
N GLY A 226 13.47 14.09 20.37
CA GLY A 226 12.65 14.82 21.33
C GLY A 226 11.18 14.95 20.94
N LEU A 227 10.65 14.11 20.03
CA LEU A 227 9.20 14.05 19.78
C LEU A 227 8.45 13.63 21.04
N GLU A 228 7.26 14.19 21.23
CA GLU A 228 6.39 13.86 22.36
C GLU A 228 5.87 12.42 22.32
N ASP A 229 5.36 11.92 23.45
CA ASP A 229 4.94 10.52 23.60
C ASP A 229 3.87 10.12 22.58
N HIS A 230 2.85 10.98 22.36
CA HIS A 230 1.81 10.73 21.35
C HIS A 230 2.40 10.60 19.94
N ALA A 231 3.30 11.50 19.55
CA ALA A 231 3.99 11.44 18.26
C ALA A 231 4.83 10.16 18.12
N THR A 232 5.54 9.79 19.18
CA THR A 232 6.34 8.55 19.24
C THR A 232 5.46 7.32 19.03
N ASP A 233 4.31 7.26 19.71
CA ASP A 233 3.37 6.13 19.60
C ASP A 233 2.72 6.05 18.21
N VAL A 234 2.38 7.20 17.62
CA VAL A 234 1.85 7.27 16.25
C VAL A 234 2.88 6.80 15.24
N ILE A 235 4.14 7.24 15.35
CA ILE A 235 5.24 6.79 14.48
C ILE A 235 5.48 5.28 14.62
N ALA A 236 5.56 4.77 15.85
CA ALA A 236 5.77 3.35 16.09
C ALA A 236 4.65 2.52 15.45
N TRP A 237 3.39 2.96 15.60
CA TRP A 237 2.24 2.34 14.96
C TRP A 237 2.33 2.41 13.43
N LEU A 238 2.65 3.59 12.88
CA LEU A 238 2.71 3.81 11.44
C LEU A 238 3.77 2.92 10.78
N VAL A 239 4.96 2.83 11.38
CA VAL A 239 6.05 1.96 10.89
C VAL A 239 5.67 0.48 11.03
N ARG A 240 5.05 0.07 12.15
CA ARG A 240 4.58 -1.32 12.33
C ARG A 240 3.56 -1.73 11.29
N HIS A 241 2.69 -0.80 10.87
CA HIS A 241 1.55 -1.08 10.01
C HIS A 241 1.71 -0.52 8.59
N HIS A 242 2.90 -0.12 8.16
CA HIS A 242 3.10 0.60 6.90
C HIS A 242 2.59 -0.15 5.64
N LEU A 243 2.50 -1.48 5.69
CA LEU A 243 1.93 -2.31 4.60
C LEU A 243 0.41 -2.49 4.68
N LEU A 244 -0.23 -2.19 5.82
CA LEU A 244 -1.63 -2.55 6.09
C LEU A 244 -2.59 -1.97 5.05
N MET A 245 -2.42 -0.71 4.65
CA MET A 245 -3.27 -0.07 3.63
C MET A 245 -3.09 -0.73 2.27
N ALA A 246 -1.85 -0.90 1.81
CA ALA A 246 -1.55 -1.51 0.52
C ALA A 246 -2.06 -2.95 0.44
N ASP A 247 -1.84 -3.75 1.48
CA ASP A 247 -2.28 -5.14 1.54
C ASP A 247 -3.80 -5.25 1.64
N THR A 248 -4.45 -4.41 2.46
CA THR A 248 -5.92 -4.43 2.56
C THR A 248 -6.56 -4.02 1.24
N ALA A 249 -6.11 -2.91 0.64
CA ALA A 249 -6.67 -2.41 -0.61
C ALA A 249 -6.52 -3.39 -1.78
N THR A 250 -5.45 -4.19 -1.81
CA THR A 250 -5.15 -5.05 -2.96
C THR A 250 -5.49 -6.53 -2.77
N ARG A 251 -5.73 -6.98 -1.53
CA ARG A 251 -5.97 -8.40 -1.22
C ARG A 251 -7.33 -8.67 -0.61
N ARG A 252 -8.10 -7.64 -0.24
CA ARG A 252 -9.43 -7.77 0.37
C ARG A 252 -10.50 -7.15 -0.51
N ASP A 253 -11.74 -7.57 -0.31
CA ASP A 253 -12.89 -6.98 -0.98
C ASP A 253 -13.26 -5.66 -0.29
N LEU A 254 -13.16 -4.55 -1.02
CA LEU A 254 -13.51 -3.23 -0.48
C LEU A 254 -15.01 -2.97 -0.54
N ALA A 255 -15.79 -3.81 -1.23
CA ALA A 255 -17.23 -3.79 -1.18
C ALA A 255 -17.80 -4.52 0.05
N ASP A 256 -16.94 -5.12 0.88
CA ASP A 256 -17.27 -5.72 2.17
C ASP A 256 -16.99 -4.74 3.32
N PRO A 257 -18.02 -4.16 3.94
CA PRO A 257 -17.87 -3.30 5.11
C PRO A 257 -17.23 -3.93 6.33
N ASP A 258 -17.12 -5.26 6.45
CA ASP A 258 -16.27 -5.86 7.48
C ASP A 258 -14.80 -5.60 7.21
N THR A 259 -14.36 -5.65 5.95
CA THR A 259 -13.01 -5.26 5.56
C THR A 259 -12.75 -3.80 5.94
N ILE A 260 -13.67 -2.88 5.62
CA ILE A 260 -13.57 -1.46 5.99
C ILE A 260 -13.57 -1.28 7.52
N THR A 261 -14.46 -1.98 8.24
CA THR A 261 -14.55 -1.90 9.71
C THR A 261 -13.33 -2.47 10.40
N ARG A 262 -12.78 -3.59 9.93
CA ARG A 262 -11.56 -4.21 10.47
C ARG A 262 -10.35 -3.33 10.22
N PHE A 263 -10.24 -2.76 9.01
CA PHE A 263 -9.21 -1.79 8.70
C PHE A 263 -9.34 -0.53 9.56
N GLY A 264 -10.55 0.04 9.67
CA GLY A 264 -10.84 1.17 10.54
C GLY A 264 -10.51 0.92 12.01
N ARG A 265 -10.78 -0.28 12.55
CA ARG A 265 -10.37 -0.67 13.92
C ARG A 265 -8.85 -0.75 14.08
N ALA A 266 -8.15 -1.24 13.07
CA ALA A 266 -6.69 -1.32 13.09
C ALA A 266 -6.04 0.07 13.02
N VAL A 267 -6.61 0.96 12.20
CA VAL A 267 -6.20 2.36 12.01
C VAL A 267 -6.61 3.26 13.17
N ARG A 268 -7.73 2.97 13.84
CA ARG A 268 -8.26 3.61 15.06
C ARG A 268 -8.86 5.01 14.87
N ASP A 269 -8.19 5.91 14.16
CA ASP A 269 -8.59 7.31 14.05
C ASP A 269 -8.18 7.95 12.71
N THR A 270 -8.66 9.17 12.46
CA THR A 270 -8.39 9.91 11.22
C THR A 270 -6.93 10.34 11.07
N GLU A 271 -6.22 10.65 12.17
CA GLU A 271 -4.79 11.00 12.12
C GLU A 271 -3.97 9.84 11.56
N ARG A 272 -4.20 8.62 12.07
CA ARG A 272 -3.55 7.41 11.58
C ARG A 272 -3.98 7.03 10.17
N LEU A 273 -5.24 7.28 9.80
CA LEU A 273 -5.76 7.03 8.45
C LEU A 273 -5.06 7.91 7.41
N ASP A 274 -4.95 9.20 7.70
CA ASP A 274 -4.28 10.15 6.82
C ASP A 274 -2.80 9.81 6.65
N LEU A 275 -2.13 9.49 7.77
CA LEU A 275 -0.71 9.10 7.77
C LEU A 275 -0.44 7.82 6.98
N ILE A 276 -1.19 6.74 7.23
CA ILE A 276 -0.95 5.46 6.56
C ILE A 276 -1.27 5.54 5.07
N TYR A 277 -2.30 6.30 4.69
CA TYR A 277 -2.64 6.49 3.29
C TYR A 277 -1.57 7.30 2.57
N ALA A 278 -1.17 8.47 3.10
CA ALA A 278 -0.15 9.30 2.49
C ALA A 278 1.22 8.58 2.41
N LEU A 279 1.61 7.83 3.45
CA LEU A 279 2.82 7.00 3.44
C LEU A 279 2.74 5.94 2.33
N THR A 280 1.61 5.25 2.20
CA THR A 280 1.41 4.20 1.18
C THR A 280 1.55 4.74 -0.24
N VAL A 281 1.02 5.94 -0.49
CA VAL A 281 1.14 6.63 -1.78
C VAL A 281 2.61 6.96 -2.06
N ALA A 282 3.31 7.56 -1.10
CA ALA A 282 4.70 7.97 -1.25
C ALA A 282 5.65 6.78 -1.47
N ASP A 283 5.53 5.73 -0.65
CA ASP A 283 6.32 4.49 -0.77
C ASP A 283 6.10 3.82 -2.15
N SER A 284 4.82 3.66 -2.54
CA SER A 284 4.49 3.00 -3.80
C SER A 284 5.00 3.78 -5.02
N ARG A 285 4.93 5.13 -5.00
CA ARG A 285 5.47 5.98 -6.08
C ARG A 285 7.00 5.88 -6.18
N ALA A 286 7.68 5.88 -5.03
CA ALA A 286 9.14 5.78 -4.95
C ALA A 286 9.67 4.42 -5.42
N THR A 287 8.88 3.36 -5.24
CA THR A 287 9.18 2.03 -5.78
C THR A 287 9.07 2.01 -7.31
N GLY A 288 8.07 2.69 -7.86
CA GLY A 288 7.95 2.99 -9.29
C GLY A 288 6.55 2.75 -9.87
N PRO A 289 6.36 3.00 -11.19
CA PRO A 289 5.03 2.97 -11.82
C PRO A 289 4.31 1.61 -11.74
N ALA A 290 5.07 0.50 -11.70
CA ALA A 290 4.52 -0.83 -11.53
C ALA A 290 3.97 -1.06 -10.11
N ALA A 291 4.56 -0.41 -9.10
CA ALA A 291 4.13 -0.51 -7.71
C ALA A 291 2.98 0.45 -7.36
N TRP A 292 2.84 1.57 -8.09
CA TRP A 292 1.72 2.51 -7.99
C TRP A 292 0.94 2.62 -9.32
N SER A 293 0.15 1.60 -9.62
CA SER A 293 -0.74 1.59 -10.79
C SER A 293 -2.03 2.40 -10.56
N SER A 294 -2.71 2.80 -11.63
CA SER A 294 -4.02 3.45 -11.54
C SER A 294 -5.05 2.62 -10.79
N THR A 295 -5.02 1.29 -10.96
CA THR A 295 -5.86 0.34 -10.22
C THR A 295 -5.55 0.35 -8.74
N LYS A 296 -4.28 0.21 -8.34
CA LYS A 296 -3.91 0.25 -6.91
C LYS A 296 -4.27 1.59 -6.27
N ALA A 297 -4.04 2.68 -6.98
CA ALA A 297 -4.41 4.02 -6.53
C ALA A 297 -5.92 4.15 -6.31
N ALA A 298 -6.74 3.61 -7.22
CA ALA A 298 -8.19 3.60 -7.08
C ALA A 298 -8.65 2.79 -5.86
N LEU A 299 -8.10 1.57 -5.67
CA LEU A 299 -8.42 0.73 -4.51
C LEU A 299 -8.03 1.40 -3.18
N CYS A 300 -6.84 2.00 -3.11
CA CYS A 300 -6.43 2.74 -1.91
C CYS A 300 -7.35 3.94 -1.65
N ARG A 301 -7.76 4.69 -2.70
CA ARG A 301 -8.72 5.80 -2.55
C ARG A 301 -10.08 5.33 -2.04
N VAL A 302 -10.59 4.21 -2.53
CA VAL A 302 -11.87 3.63 -2.05
C VAL A 302 -11.74 3.27 -0.58
N LEU A 303 -10.73 2.47 -0.19
CA LEU A 303 -10.53 2.08 1.20
C LEU A 303 -10.38 3.31 2.13
N PHE A 304 -9.64 4.33 1.68
CA PHE A 304 -9.50 5.58 2.43
C PHE A 304 -10.83 6.30 2.60
N ALA A 305 -11.57 6.52 1.51
CA ALA A 305 -12.84 7.26 1.54
C ALA A 305 -13.90 6.55 2.40
N GLU A 306 -14.04 5.23 2.26
CA GLU A 306 -14.99 4.44 3.05
C GLU A 306 -14.62 4.46 4.55
N THR A 307 -13.32 4.40 4.88
CA THR A 307 -12.86 4.46 6.27
C THR A 307 -12.95 5.88 6.86
N ASP A 308 -12.74 6.91 6.06
CA ASP A 308 -12.87 8.32 6.50
C ASP A 308 -14.34 8.67 6.73
N ALA A 309 -15.26 8.15 5.90
CA ALA A 309 -16.70 8.24 6.12
C ALA A 309 -17.11 7.50 7.41
N LEU A 310 -16.60 6.29 7.63
CA LEU A 310 -16.79 5.52 8.86
C LEU A 310 -16.43 6.32 10.11
N PHE A 311 -15.34 7.08 10.10
CA PHE A 311 -14.94 7.92 11.23
C PHE A 311 -15.76 9.21 11.35
N SER A 312 -16.15 9.81 10.23
CA SER A 312 -16.93 11.06 10.18
C SER A 312 -18.35 10.89 10.71
N ASP A 313 -18.97 9.72 10.50
CA ASP A 313 -20.32 9.42 10.96
C ASP A 313 -20.42 9.16 12.48
N GLY A 314 -19.29 9.18 13.22
CA GLY A 314 -19.27 9.05 14.68
C GLY A 314 -19.68 7.67 15.21
N VAL A 315 -19.81 6.69 14.32
CA VAL A 315 -20.22 5.32 14.61
C VAL A 315 -19.07 4.43 14.19
N ALA A 316 -18.44 3.73 15.14
CA ALA A 316 -17.77 2.48 14.79
C ALA A 316 -18.79 1.66 14.00
N GLY A 317 -18.58 1.52 12.70
CA GLY A 317 -19.63 1.13 11.74
C GLY A 317 -20.37 -0.14 12.13
N PRO A 318 -21.54 -0.37 11.52
CA PRO A 318 -22.28 -1.60 11.74
C PRO A 318 -21.31 -2.78 11.54
N SER A 319 -21.14 -3.60 12.59
CA SER A 319 -20.43 -4.89 12.48
C SER A 319 -21.02 -5.71 11.33
N ALA A 320 -20.30 -6.71 10.80
CA ALA A 320 -20.78 -7.83 9.98
C ALA A 320 -22.29 -8.12 10.11
N ALA A 321 -22.74 -8.27 11.37
CA ALA A 321 -24.11 -8.57 11.72
C ALA A 321 -25.11 -7.45 11.36
N ALA A 322 -24.74 -6.19 11.58
CA ALA A 322 -25.59 -5.04 11.32
C ALA A 322 -25.63 -4.68 9.82
N GLU A 323 -24.57 -4.93 9.06
CA GLU A 323 -24.58 -4.78 7.61
C GLU A 323 -25.31 -5.95 6.90
N ARG A 324 -25.06 -7.20 7.32
CA ARG A 324 -25.90 -8.36 6.96
C ARG A 324 -27.37 -8.03 7.18
N GLN A 325 -27.70 -7.48 8.35
CA GLN A 325 -29.07 -7.09 8.65
C GLN A 325 -29.57 -5.99 7.70
N GLN A 326 -28.73 -5.02 7.34
CA GLN A 326 -29.10 -3.95 6.41
C GLN A 326 -29.37 -4.48 4.99
N VAL A 327 -28.53 -5.37 4.46
CA VAL A 327 -28.73 -6.01 3.15
C VAL A 327 -30.00 -6.86 3.15
N LEU A 328 -30.19 -7.70 4.18
CA LEU A 328 -31.42 -8.48 4.33
C LEU A 328 -32.66 -7.59 4.47
N ASN A 329 -32.56 -6.46 5.16
CA ASN A 329 -33.65 -5.49 5.29
C ASN A 329 -33.98 -4.80 3.95
N ARG A 330 -32.98 -4.49 3.13
CA ARG A 330 -33.18 -3.91 1.79
C ARG A 330 -33.98 -4.85 0.89
N HIS A 331 -33.68 -6.14 0.94
CA HIS A 331 -34.34 -7.18 0.13
C HIS A 331 -35.44 -7.93 0.89
N ARG A 332 -35.90 -7.41 2.03
CA ARG A 332 -36.97 -7.98 2.86
C ARG A 332 -38.21 -8.40 2.05
N PRO A 333 -38.70 -7.59 1.09
CA PRO A 333 -39.88 -7.95 0.30
C PRO A 333 -39.67 -9.17 -0.62
N MET A 334 -38.43 -9.53 -0.97
CA MET A 334 -38.14 -10.77 -1.70
C MET A 334 -38.16 -11.97 -0.75
N LEU A 335 -37.52 -11.84 0.42
CA LEU A 335 -37.40 -12.90 1.43
C LEU A 335 -38.76 -13.28 2.04
N GLU A 336 -39.62 -12.31 2.30
CA GLU A 336 -40.96 -12.53 2.86
C GLU A 336 -41.89 -13.34 1.94
N ARG A 337 -41.61 -13.41 0.63
CA ARG A 337 -42.38 -14.23 -0.31
C ARG A 337 -42.21 -15.72 -0.06
N ARG A 338 -41.10 -16.14 0.57
CA ARG A 338 -40.76 -17.55 0.86
C ARG A 338 -40.79 -18.48 -0.35
N GLU A 339 -40.52 -17.92 -1.52
CA GLU A 339 -40.48 -18.59 -2.82
C GLU A 339 -39.25 -18.12 -3.61
N LEU A 340 -38.91 -18.80 -4.71
CA LEU A 340 -37.84 -18.35 -5.60
C LEU A 340 -38.20 -17.01 -6.25
N ALA A 341 -37.45 -15.97 -5.92
CA ALA A 341 -37.51 -14.66 -6.57
C ALA A 341 -36.16 -14.32 -7.18
N VAL A 342 -36.17 -13.73 -8.38
CA VAL A 342 -34.97 -13.28 -9.07
C VAL A 342 -35.22 -11.87 -9.59
N GLU A 343 -34.34 -10.94 -9.23
CA GLU A 343 -34.35 -9.56 -9.69
C GLU A 343 -33.05 -9.28 -10.45
N TRP A 344 -33.17 -8.51 -11.52
CA TRP A 344 -32.04 -8.12 -12.36
C TRP A 344 -31.96 -6.60 -12.40
N THR A 345 -30.81 -6.04 -12.03
CA THR A 345 -30.59 -4.59 -11.98
C THR A 345 -29.36 -4.25 -12.82
N GLU A 346 -29.48 -3.28 -13.72
CA GLU A 346 -28.34 -2.74 -14.45
C GLU A 346 -27.74 -1.60 -13.63
N TRP A 347 -26.45 -1.72 -13.30
CA TRP A 347 -25.73 -0.72 -12.50
C TRP A 347 -25.06 0.32 -13.40
N GLU A 348 -24.36 -0.17 -14.42
CA GLU A 348 -23.69 0.60 -15.46
C GLU A 348 -23.80 -0.16 -16.79
N PRO A 349 -23.58 0.48 -17.96
CA PRO A 349 -23.68 -0.19 -19.25
C PRO A 349 -22.87 -1.49 -19.31
N GLY A 350 -23.57 -2.62 -19.37
CA GLY A 350 -22.99 -3.96 -19.44
C GLY A 350 -22.74 -4.65 -18.08
N LEU A 351 -22.71 -3.92 -16.97
CA LEU A 351 -22.58 -4.50 -15.62
C LEU A 351 -23.98 -4.75 -15.03
N VAL A 352 -24.29 -6.02 -14.83
CA VAL A 352 -25.60 -6.47 -14.38
C VAL A 352 -25.48 -7.15 -13.02
N GLU A 353 -26.43 -6.85 -12.13
CA GLU A 353 -26.63 -7.54 -10.87
C GLU A 353 -27.81 -8.51 -10.97
N CYS A 354 -27.63 -9.74 -10.50
CA CYS A 354 -28.64 -10.77 -10.34
C CYS A 354 -28.83 -11.05 -8.85
N THR A 355 -29.98 -10.65 -8.31
CA THR A 355 -30.34 -10.92 -6.92
C THR A 355 -31.33 -12.08 -6.87
N VAL A 356 -30.99 -13.14 -6.16
CA VAL A 356 -31.75 -14.38 -6.03
C VAL A 356 -32.14 -14.57 -4.57
N ALA A 357 -33.44 -14.68 -4.29
CA ALA A 357 -33.94 -15.13 -3.00
C ALA A 357 -34.55 -16.53 -3.17
N ALA A 358 -34.09 -17.52 -2.38
CA ALA A 358 -34.57 -18.90 -2.43
C ALA A 358 -34.57 -19.52 -1.03
N ARG A 359 -35.20 -20.69 -0.85
CA ARG A 359 -35.12 -21.43 0.42
C ARG A 359 -33.68 -21.79 0.71
N ASP A 360 -33.21 -21.44 1.91
CA ASP A 360 -31.84 -21.72 2.30
C ASP A 360 -31.59 -23.23 2.32
N ARG A 361 -30.50 -23.65 1.67
CA ARG A 361 -30.12 -25.05 1.51
C ARG A 361 -28.65 -25.17 1.12
N ARG A 362 -28.03 -26.27 1.54
CA ARG A 362 -26.71 -26.68 1.08
C ARG A 362 -26.62 -26.70 -0.44
N GLY A 363 -25.57 -26.08 -0.95
CA GLY A 363 -25.28 -26.04 -2.38
C GLY A 363 -26.07 -25.03 -3.19
N LEU A 364 -26.89 -24.15 -2.58
CA LEU A 364 -27.60 -23.09 -3.31
C LEU A 364 -26.63 -22.24 -4.15
N LEU A 365 -25.56 -21.74 -3.53
CA LEU A 365 -24.51 -20.95 -4.19
C LEU A 365 -23.91 -21.68 -5.40
N ALA A 366 -23.64 -22.98 -5.25
CA ALA A 366 -23.12 -23.82 -6.33
C ALA A 366 -24.15 -23.96 -7.47
N THR A 367 -25.43 -24.13 -7.14
CA THR A 367 -26.51 -24.24 -8.11
C THR A 367 -26.71 -22.95 -8.89
N VAL A 368 -26.84 -21.80 -8.22
CA VAL A 368 -27.08 -20.51 -8.87
C VAL A 368 -25.87 -20.10 -9.72
N SER A 369 -24.65 -20.15 -9.16
CA SER A 369 -23.41 -19.90 -9.89
C SER A 369 -23.28 -20.79 -11.12
N GLY A 370 -23.68 -22.05 -11.00
CA GLY A 370 -23.67 -23.01 -12.10
C GLY A 370 -24.62 -22.62 -13.23
N VAL A 371 -25.86 -22.26 -12.91
CA VAL A 371 -26.85 -21.85 -13.91
C VAL A 371 -26.43 -20.54 -14.58
N LEU A 372 -25.90 -19.56 -13.83
CA LEU A 372 -25.31 -18.33 -14.38
C LEU A 372 -24.17 -18.64 -15.37
N THR A 373 -23.28 -19.57 -15.01
CA THR A 373 -22.21 -20.05 -15.90
C THR A 373 -22.78 -20.69 -17.17
N LEU A 374 -23.86 -21.48 -17.08
CA LEU A 374 -24.51 -22.13 -18.23
C LEU A 374 -25.21 -21.15 -19.18
N ILE A 375 -25.65 -19.99 -18.72
CA ILE A 375 -26.16 -18.96 -19.63
C ILE A 375 -25.06 -18.06 -20.18
N GLY A 376 -23.84 -18.17 -19.65
CA GLY A 376 -22.67 -17.38 -20.08
C GLY A 376 -22.56 -16.04 -19.39
N PHE A 377 -23.13 -15.93 -18.20
CA PHE A 377 -22.90 -14.80 -17.31
C PHE A 377 -21.50 -14.90 -16.71
N ASP A 378 -20.71 -13.85 -16.89
CA ASP A 378 -19.34 -13.75 -16.40
C ASP A 378 -19.37 -13.15 -15.00
N ILE A 379 -19.33 -14.01 -13.97
CA ILE A 379 -19.45 -13.60 -12.57
C ILE A 379 -18.17 -12.89 -12.15
N GLN A 380 -18.29 -11.61 -11.85
CA GLN A 380 -17.21 -10.77 -11.33
C GLN A 380 -17.25 -10.72 -9.80
N SER A 381 -18.46 -10.74 -9.22
CA SER A 381 -18.64 -10.92 -7.78
C SER A 381 -19.89 -11.69 -7.41
N ALA A 382 -19.87 -12.27 -6.21
CA ALA A 382 -20.99 -12.97 -5.61
C ALA A 382 -20.99 -12.77 -4.09
N SER A 383 -22.18 -12.53 -3.53
CA SER A 383 -22.44 -12.40 -2.09
C SER A 383 -23.62 -13.29 -1.70
N GLY A 384 -23.53 -14.00 -0.56
CA GLY A 384 -24.61 -14.89 -0.08
C GLY A 384 -24.92 -14.65 1.40
N PHE A 385 -26.19 -14.60 1.76
CA PHE A 385 -26.67 -14.30 3.11
C PHE A 385 -27.86 -15.19 3.49
N GLY A 386 -27.75 -15.96 4.57
CA GLY A 386 -28.89 -16.65 5.18
C GLY A 386 -29.75 -15.71 6.04
N ASP A 387 -31.06 -15.92 6.06
CA ASP A 387 -32.03 -15.21 6.90
C ASP A 387 -32.81 -16.20 7.77
N ASP A 388 -32.38 -16.34 9.03
CA ASP A 388 -32.95 -17.31 9.98
C ASP A 388 -34.44 -17.03 10.30
N GLU A 389 -34.88 -15.78 10.16
CA GLU A 389 -36.27 -15.37 10.40
C GLU A 389 -37.25 -15.92 9.36
N THR A 390 -36.86 -15.91 8.08
CA THR A 390 -37.70 -16.40 6.97
C THR A 390 -37.35 -17.82 6.53
N GLY A 391 -36.17 -18.33 6.88
CA GLY A 391 -35.63 -19.61 6.38
C GLY A 391 -35.22 -19.54 4.90
N MET A 392 -34.93 -18.33 4.42
CA MET A 392 -34.53 -18.05 3.04
C MET A 392 -33.06 -17.61 3.01
N ALA A 393 -32.44 -17.77 1.84
CA ALA A 393 -31.13 -17.22 1.53
C ALA A 393 -31.26 -16.18 0.41
N LEU A 394 -30.47 -15.11 0.51
CA LEU A 394 -30.29 -14.07 -0.50
C LEU A 394 -28.90 -14.20 -1.10
N GLU A 395 -28.82 -14.39 -2.42
CA GLU A 395 -27.56 -14.39 -3.15
C GLU A 395 -27.57 -13.26 -4.19
N ILE A 396 -26.52 -12.44 -4.21
CA ILE A 396 -26.37 -11.30 -5.11
C ILE A 396 -25.13 -11.56 -5.97
N TYR A 397 -25.28 -11.55 -7.29
CA TYR A 397 -24.20 -11.76 -8.24
C TYR A 397 -24.04 -10.54 -9.13
N ARG A 398 -22.81 -10.07 -9.35
CA ARG A 398 -22.52 -9.00 -10.32
C ARG A 398 -21.60 -9.52 -11.40
N GLY A 399 -21.83 -9.09 -12.63
CA GLY A 399 -21.07 -9.61 -13.75
C GLY A 399 -21.50 -9.05 -15.10
N TYR A 400 -20.84 -9.55 -16.12
CA TYR A 400 -21.08 -9.14 -17.51
C TYR A 400 -21.81 -10.24 -18.29
N ASP A 401 -22.73 -9.82 -19.14
CA ASP A 401 -23.34 -10.70 -20.12
C ASP A 401 -22.41 -10.87 -21.33
N ARG A 402 -21.53 -11.87 -21.28
CA ARG A 402 -20.47 -12.07 -22.28
C ARG A 402 -21.00 -12.28 -23.71
N PHE A 403 -22.26 -12.70 -23.86
CA PHE A 403 -22.83 -13.05 -25.17
C PHE A 403 -24.06 -12.23 -25.55
N GLY A 404 -24.44 -11.21 -24.75
CA GLY A 404 -25.64 -10.42 -24.99
C GLY A 404 -26.93 -11.25 -24.96
N ARG A 405 -26.99 -12.28 -24.10
CA ARG A 405 -28.10 -13.24 -23.99
C ARG A 405 -29.07 -12.95 -22.84
N LEU A 406 -28.84 -11.93 -22.02
CA LEU A 406 -29.67 -11.55 -20.86
C LEU A 406 -30.69 -10.46 -21.20
N ASP A 407 -31.34 -10.58 -22.36
CA ASP A 407 -32.59 -9.87 -22.63
C ASP A 407 -33.74 -10.43 -21.77
N GLU A 408 -34.96 -9.90 -21.94
CA GLU A 408 -36.11 -10.37 -21.16
C GLU A 408 -36.38 -11.88 -21.32
N ALA A 409 -36.11 -12.46 -22.49
CA ALA A 409 -36.30 -13.89 -22.72
C ALA A 409 -35.22 -14.70 -22.00
N GLY A 410 -33.95 -14.30 -22.12
CA GLY A 410 -32.85 -14.96 -21.43
C GLY A 410 -32.98 -14.91 -19.90
N ARG A 411 -33.49 -13.79 -19.35
CA ARG A 411 -33.79 -13.68 -17.91
C ARG A 411 -34.90 -14.64 -17.47
N ARG A 412 -35.94 -14.84 -18.29
CA ARG A 412 -37.00 -15.84 -18.01
C ARG A 412 -36.48 -17.28 -18.12
N ASP A 413 -35.62 -17.54 -19.10
CA ASP A 413 -34.99 -18.85 -19.29
C ASP A 413 -34.07 -19.19 -18.12
N PHE A 414 -33.32 -18.22 -17.60
CA PHE A 414 -32.53 -18.37 -16.37
C PHE A 414 -33.39 -18.82 -15.20
N VAL A 415 -34.51 -18.15 -14.92
CA VAL A 415 -35.39 -18.51 -13.80
C VAL A 415 -35.95 -19.93 -13.98
N THR A 416 -36.31 -20.31 -15.21
CA THR A 416 -36.81 -21.65 -15.52
C THR A 416 -35.73 -22.72 -15.31
N MET A 417 -34.50 -22.46 -15.78
CA MET A 417 -33.35 -23.35 -15.61
C MET A 417 -32.96 -23.48 -14.14
N LEU A 418 -32.99 -22.38 -13.39
CA LEU A 418 -32.69 -22.36 -11.97
C LEU A 418 -33.70 -23.18 -11.17
N ARG A 419 -35.00 -23.05 -11.44
CA ARG A 419 -36.02 -23.92 -10.83
C ARG A 419 -35.75 -25.39 -11.12
N SER A 420 -35.52 -25.73 -12.38
CA SER A 420 -35.20 -27.10 -12.80
C SER A 420 -33.94 -27.66 -12.12
N ALA A 421 -32.93 -26.82 -11.88
CA ALA A 421 -31.71 -27.20 -11.16
C ALA A 421 -31.95 -27.40 -9.66
N LEU A 422 -32.72 -26.52 -9.02
CA LEU A 422 -33.07 -26.61 -7.60
C LEU A 422 -33.95 -27.83 -7.29
N ASP A 423 -34.77 -28.25 -8.25
CA ASP A 423 -35.63 -29.45 -8.16
C ASP A 423 -34.91 -30.74 -8.59
N GLY A 424 -33.65 -30.65 -9.04
CA GLY A 424 -32.84 -31.79 -9.48
C GLY A 424 -33.23 -32.36 -10.86
N ALA A 425 -34.16 -31.73 -11.58
CA ALA A 425 -34.55 -32.12 -12.94
C ALA A 425 -33.48 -31.76 -13.99
N LEU A 426 -32.66 -30.74 -13.73
CA LEU A 426 -31.51 -30.39 -14.56
C LEU A 426 -30.24 -31.09 -14.04
N PRO A 427 -29.55 -31.92 -14.84
CA PRO A 427 -28.26 -32.51 -14.47
C PRO A 427 -27.14 -31.47 -14.54
N LEU A 428 -27.17 -30.50 -13.61
CA LEU A 428 -26.35 -29.29 -13.64
C LEU A 428 -24.85 -29.61 -13.64
N ARG A 429 -24.39 -30.53 -12.79
CA ARG A 429 -22.97 -30.93 -12.72
C ARG A 429 -22.45 -31.47 -14.06
N THR A 430 -23.21 -32.36 -14.70
CA THR A 430 -22.84 -32.93 -16.00
C THR A 430 -22.76 -31.83 -17.07
N ARG A 431 -23.77 -30.96 -17.15
CA ARG A 431 -23.79 -29.85 -18.12
C ARG A 431 -22.67 -28.83 -17.89
N LEU A 432 -22.32 -28.57 -16.63
CA LEU A 432 -21.19 -27.71 -16.28
C LEU A 432 -19.88 -28.34 -16.72
N SER A 433 -19.64 -29.62 -16.40
CA SER A 433 -18.43 -30.33 -16.85
C SER A 433 -18.29 -30.28 -18.37
N GLU A 434 -19.36 -30.61 -19.11
CA GLU A 434 -19.38 -30.54 -20.59
C GLU A 434 -19.13 -29.13 -21.12
N ARG A 435 -19.51 -28.08 -20.39
CA ARG A 435 -19.20 -26.70 -20.76
C ARG A 435 -17.75 -26.36 -20.48
N ILE A 436 -17.24 -26.69 -19.29
CA ILE A 436 -15.85 -26.48 -18.89
C ILE A 436 -14.90 -27.18 -19.86
N ASP A 437 -15.17 -28.45 -20.20
CA ASP A 437 -14.34 -29.24 -21.12
C ASP A 437 -14.31 -28.64 -22.54
N ARG A 438 -15.43 -28.08 -23.02
CA ARG A 438 -15.49 -27.36 -24.30
C ARG A 438 -14.66 -26.08 -24.30
N TYR A 439 -14.63 -25.35 -23.19
CA TYR A 439 -13.85 -24.11 -23.08
C TYR A 439 -12.35 -24.40 -22.90
N ARG A 440 -11.99 -25.49 -22.22
CA ARG A 440 -10.58 -25.84 -21.98
C ARG A 440 -9.81 -26.26 -23.24
N GLY A 441 -10.46 -26.90 -24.22
CA GLY A 441 -9.83 -27.33 -25.47
C GLY A 441 -8.64 -28.29 -25.29
N ALA A 442 -8.23 -29.00 -26.35
CA ALA A 442 -7.12 -29.94 -26.32
C ALA A 442 -5.75 -29.20 -26.30
N GLY A 443 -5.38 -28.57 -25.18
CA GLY A 443 -4.03 -27.99 -25.05
C GLY A 443 -3.72 -27.09 -23.85
N ALA A 444 -4.70 -26.63 -23.06
CA ALA A 444 -4.42 -25.67 -21.99
C ALA A 444 -4.28 -26.34 -20.62
N ALA A 445 -3.10 -26.89 -20.33
CA ALA A 445 -2.67 -27.12 -18.96
C ALA A 445 -2.24 -25.77 -18.36
N HIS A 446 -3.20 -24.99 -17.84
CA HIS A 446 -2.85 -23.80 -17.07
C HIS A 446 -2.15 -24.23 -15.78
N ASP A 447 -1.07 -23.51 -15.46
CA ASP A 447 -0.31 -23.68 -14.24
C ASP A 447 -1.24 -23.51 -13.03
N ARG A 448 -1.31 -24.55 -12.19
CA ARG A 448 -2.29 -24.67 -11.10
C ARG A 448 -1.80 -23.96 -9.85
N ASN A 449 -1.49 -22.67 -9.97
CA ASN A 449 -1.13 -21.89 -8.79
C ASN A 449 -2.40 -21.54 -8.00
N VAL A 450 -2.97 -22.55 -7.35
CA VAL A 450 -4.10 -22.43 -6.43
C VAL A 450 -3.54 -22.32 -5.01
N ASP A 451 -3.83 -21.21 -4.36
CA ASP A 451 -3.43 -20.92 -2.97
C ASP A 451 -4.69 -20.87 -2.12
N VAL A 452 -4.76 -21.73 -1.10
CA VAL A 452 -5.89 -21.82 -0.18
C VAL A 452 -5.39 -21.51 1.22
N ARG A 453 -5.93 -20.45 1.84
CA ARG A 453 -5.66 -20.09 3.23
C ARG A 453 -6.90 -20.32 4.08
N VAL A 454 -6.68 -20.85 5.27
CA VAL A 454 -7.73 -21.04 6.27
C VAL A 454 -7.37 -20.19 7.48
N ASP A 455 -8.19 -19.21 7.79
CA ASP A 455 -8.06 -18.34 8.94
C ASP A 455 -9.22 -18.62 9.91
N VAL A 456 -8.89 -19.31 11.00
CA VAL A 456 -9.84 -19.68 12.06
C VAL A 456 -10.07 -18.56 13.06
N ASP A 457 -9.20 -17.55 13.08
CA ASP A 457 -9.26 -16.42 14.00
C ASP A 457 -9.84 -15.16 13.34
N ALA A 458 -9.98 -15.14 12.02
CA ALA A 458 -10.55 -14.03 11.26
C ALA A 458 -12.01 -13.72 11.60
N SER A 459 -12.78 -14.70 12.09
CA SER A 459 -14.15 -14.50 12.53
C SER A 459 -14.44 -15.31 13.80
N THR A 460 -15.19 -14.72 14.71
CA THR A 460 -15.63 -15.39 15.95
C THR A 460 -16.80 -16.34 15.73
N SER A 461 -17.42 -16.32 14.55
CA SER A 461 -18.64 -17.08 14.23
C SER A 461 -18.49 -17.99 13.01
N ALA A 462 -17.38 -17.91 12.27
CA ALA A 462 -17.15 -18.72 11.08
C ALA A 462 -15.65 -18.94 10.85
N THR A 463 -15.30 -20.01 10.14
CA THR A 463 -13.95 -20.19 9.59
C THR A 463 -13.87 -19.46 8.25
N VAL A 464 -12.87 -18.59 8.09
CA VAL A 464 -12.66 -17.88 6.82
C VAL A 464 -11.73 -18.71 5.95
N ILE A 465 -12.17 -19.00 4.73
CA ILE A 465 -11.39 -19.73 3.73
C ILE A 465 -11.17 -18.80 2.54
N GLU A 466 -9.92 -18.42 2.30
CA GLU A 466 -9.51 -17.65 1.13
C GLU A 466 -9.00 -18.62 0.06
N VAL A 467 -9.55 -18.52 -1.16
CA VAL A 467 -9.13 -19.32 -2.31
C VAL A 467 -8.66 -18.37 -3.42
N HIS A 468 -7.37 -18.38 -3.72
CA HIS A 468 -6.81 -17.69 -4.88
C HIS A 468 -6.50 -18.71 -5.96
N ALA A 469 -7.07 -18.53 -7.15
CA ALA A 469 -6.84 -19.39 -8.30
C ALA A 469 -6.89 -18.56 -9.58
N PRO A 470 -6.26 -19.02 -10.68
CA PRO A 470 -6.51 -18.47 -12.00
C PRO A 470 -8.00 -18.53 -12.33
N ASP A 471 -8.52 -17.49 -12.99
CA ASP A 471 -9.91 -17.47 -13.41
C ASP A 471 -10.17 -18.57 -14.46
N ASP A 472 -11.29 -19.27 -14.32
CA ASP A 472 -11.70 -20.35 -15.22
C ASP A 472 -13.23 -20.44 -15.26
N VAL A 473 -13.76 -20.91 -16.38
CA VAL A 473 -15.20 -21.02 -16.59
C VAL A 473 -15.79 -21.92 -15.50
N GLY A 474 -16.74 -21.39 -14.73
CA GLY A 474 -17.42 -22.15 -13.68
C GLY A 474 -16.55 -22.45 -12.44
N LEU A 475 -15.45 -21.73 -12.23
CA LEU A 475 -14.60 -21.88 -11.05
C LEU A 475 -15.40 -21.73 -9.75
N LEU A 476 -16.18 -20.65 -9.61
CA LEU A 476 -17.02 -20.42 -8.43
C LEU A 476 -17.99 -21.57 -8.17
N ALA A 477 -18.69 -22.03 -9.21
CA ALA A 477 -19.62 -23.16 -9.10
C ALA A 477 -18.90 -24.44 -8.65
N SER A 478 -17.67 -24.66 -9.13
CA SER A 478 -16.84 -25.81 -8.78
C SER A 478 -16.37 -25.75 -7.32
N VAL A 479 -15.89 -24.60 -6.88
CA VAL A 479 -15.45 -24.37 -5.49
C VAL A 479 -16.63 -24.50 -4.52
N ALA A 480 -17.75 -23.84 -4.80
CA ALA A 480 -18.96 -23.93 -4.00
C ALA A 480 -19.51 -25.37 -3.92
N ALA A 481 -19.39 -26.14 -5.00
CA ALA A 481 -19.79 -27.55 -5.03
C ALA A 481 -18.93 -28.42 -4.10
N VAL A 482 -17.62 -28.14 -3.99
CA VAL A 482 -16.73 -28.86 -3.05
C VAL A 482 -17.18 -28.64 -1.61
N PHE A 483 -17.49 -27.41 -1.21
CA PHE A 483 -18.00 -27.13 0.14
C PHE A 483 -19.32 -27.85 0.43
N ALA A 484 -20.24 -27.84 -0.55
CA ALA A 484 -21.50 -28.55 -0.44
C ALA A 484 -21.30 -30.08 -0.30
N ASP A 485 -20.38 -30.67 -1.08
CA ASP A 485 -20.05 -32.10 -1.04
C ASP A 485 -19.40 -32.52 0.29
N LEU A 486 -18.64 -31.62 0.91
CA LEU A 486 -18.06 -31.80 2.24
C LEU A 486 -19.07 -31.58 3.38
N GLY A 487 -20.30 -31.19 3.06
CA GLY A 487 -21.35 -30.89 4.04
C GLY A 487 -21.10 -29.62 4.85
N VAL A 488 -20.27 -28.70 4.33
CA VAL A 488 -19.99 -27.39 4.91
C VAL A 488 -21.06 -26.41 4.45
N ASP A 489 -21.66 -25.72 5.42
CA ASP A 489 -22.60 -24.63 5.15
C ASP A 489 -21.82 -23.31 4.96
N VAL A 490 -22.07 -22.63 3.85
CA VAL A 490 -21.42 -21.35 3.52
C VAL A 490 -22.33 -20.23 4.01
N SER A 491 -21.99 -19.61 5.15
CA SER A 491 -22.80 -18.54 5.74
C SER A 491 -22.69 -17.23 4.97
N VAL A 492 -21.48 -16.94 4.47
CA VAL A 492 -21.15 -15.80 3.62
C VAL A 492 -20.14 -16.29 2.58
N ALA A 493 -20.37 -15.93 1.33
CA ALA A 493 -19.39 -16.08 0.25
C ALA A 493 -19.12 -14.70 -0.32
N LEU A 494 -17.86 -14.35 -0.52
CA LEU A 494 -17.44 -13.16 -1.25
C LEU A 494 -16.47 -13.61 -2.34
N VAL A 495 -16.74 -13.19 -3.57
CA VAL A 495 -15.98 -13.60 -4.74
C VAL A 495 -15.60 -12.35 -5.51
N SER A 496 -14.36 -12.25 -5.96
CA SER A 496 -13.89 -11.15 -6.81
C SER A 496 -12.90 -11.67 -7.84
N THR A 497 -13.14 -11.40 -9.12
CA THR A 497 -12.20 -11.72 -10.20
C THR A 497 -11.30 -10.52 -10.48
N THR A 498 -9.97 -10.69 -10.37
CA THR A 498 -8.97 -9.66 -10.67
C THR A 498 -8.26 -10.01 -11.99
N GLY A 499 -8.18 -9.07 -12.94
CA GLY A 499 -7.60 -9.30 -14.27
C GLY A 499 -6.16 -9.83 -14.23
N GLU A 500 -5.79 -10.62 -15.25
CA GLU A 500 -4.51 -11.34 -15.38
C GLU A 500 -3.29 -10.47 -14.98
N ARG A 501 -2.53 -10.94 -13.98
CA ARG A 501 -1.17 -10.47 -13.68
C ARG A 501 -0.27 -10.86 -14.85
N ALA A 502 0.10 -9.89 -15.69
CA ALA A 502 1.09 -10.04 -16.76
C ALA A 502 2.53 -10.13 -16.23
#